data_AF-A0A1E4E4S4-F1
#
_entry.id   AF-A0A1E4E4S4-F1
#
_cell.length_a   1.000
_cell.length_b   1.000
_cell.length_c   1.000
_cell.angle_alpha   90.00
_cell.angle_beta   90.00
_cell.angle_gamma   90.00
#
_symmetry.space_group_name_H-M   'P 1'
#
loop_
_entity.id
_entity.type
_entity.pdbx_description
1 polymer ?
#
loop_
_entity_poly.entity_id
_entity_poly.type
_entity_poly.pdbx_seq_one_letter_code
_entity_poly.pdbx_strand_id
1 'polypeptide(L)'
;MKKGFYYIMMFVLTYALGSCSTKIVSTNYYNINKNKLLVIEQTYKALYKTKPFSAAFTDRALQIVSIELITDSLTYIYEIGVDEPRLLDTLAKYGYQAKPIYYLIKNMQSISCAWINNFDYYVNDHQRRLVLISIKPKLIRYLLSPPKYYILAYFDRAQSFDEKGRLLDGKKVTRLRQLNGQTYRKITDRICFTIAEKYR
;
A
#
# COMPACT_ATOMS: atom_id res chain seq x y z
N MET A 1 -34.73 -39.20 17.54
CA MET A 1 -33.33 -38.85 17.20
C MET A 1 -33.16 -37.84 16.05
N LYS A 2 -34.16 -37.57 15.19
CA LYS A 2 -33.97 -36.64 14.05
C LYS A 2 -34.03 -35.14 14.39
N LYS A 3 -34.77 -34.73 15.43
CA LYS A 3 -34.95 -33.29 15.78
C LYS A 3 -33.68 -32.64 16.36
N GLY A 4 -32.88 -33.35 17.16
CA GLY A 4 -31.64 -32.82 17.74
C GLY A 4 -30.56 -32.50 16.71
N PHE A 5 -30.51 -33.27 15.62
CA PHE A 5 -29.57 -33.04 14.52
C PHE A 5 -29.84 -31.72 13.78
N TYR A 6 -31.11 -31.35 13.57
CA TYR A 6 -31.48 -30.08 12.95
C TYR A 6 -31.07 -28.87 13.80
N TYR A 7 -31.20 -28.95 15.13
CA TYR A 7 -30.78 -27.85 16.01
C TYR A 7 -29.27 -27.66 16.04
N ILE A 8 -28.49 -28.76 16.03
CA ILE A 8 -27.02 -28.69 15.95
C ILE A 8 -26.59 -28.11 14.60
N MET A 9 -27.22 -28.54 13.50
CA MET A 9 -26.92 -28.04 12.16
C MET A 9 -27.26 -26.55 12.02
N MET A 10 -28.37 -26.10 12.61
CA MET A 10 -28.77 -24.69 12.63
C MET A 10 -27.81 -23.84 13.47
N PHE A 11 -27.32 -24.36 14.61
CA PHE A 11 -26.37 -23.65 15.47
C PHE A 11 -24.99 -23.48 14.81
N VAL A 12 -24.51 -24.51 14.10
CA VAL A 12 -23.27 -24.47 13.32
C VAL A 12 -23.39 -23.48 12.14
N LEU A 13 -24.55 -23.42 11.49
CA LEU A 13 -24.81 -22.48 10.40
C LEU A 13 -24.84 -21.02 10.91
N THR A 14 -25.42 -20.76 12.09
CA THR A 14 -25.38 -19.42 12.71
C THR A 14 -23.99 -19.01 13.18
N TYR A 15 -23.17 -19.95 13.67
CA TYR A 15 -21.77 -19.66 14.04
C TYR A 15 -20.88 -19.41 12.82
N ALA A 16 -21.10 -20.12 11.71
CA ALA A 16 -20.36 -19.92 10.46
C ALA A 16 -20.63 -18.54 9.83
N LEU A 17 -21.84 -18.00 10.02
CA LEU A 17 -22.24 -16.68 9.50
C LEU A 17 -21.73 -15.50 10.36
N GLY A 18 -21.33 -15.75 11.61
CA GLY A 18 -20.80 -14.72 12.53
C GLY A 18 -19.32 -14.36 12.36
N SER A 19 -18.56 -15.12 11.56
CA SER A 19 -17.09 -14.96 11.45
C SER A 19 -16.63 -13.94 10.40
N CYS A 20 -17.54 -13.17 9.80
CA CYS A 20 -17.18 -12.13 8.83
C CYS A 20 -16.71 -10.83 9.51
N SER A 21 -15.51 -10.85 10.12
CA SER A 21 -14.82 -9.62 10.54
C SER A 21 -13.61 -9.35 9.65
N THR A 22 -13.80 -8.52 8.62
CA THR A 22 -12.73 -8.02 7.74
C THR A 22 -11.78 -7.04 8.45
N LYS A 23 -12.14 -6.54 9.65
CA LYS A 23 -11.32 -5.65 10.48
C LYS A 23 -10.01 -6.29 10.95
N ILE A 24 -9.96 -7.62 11.05
CA ILE A 24 -8.80 -8.33 11.60
C ILE A 24 -7.65 -8.40 10.58
N VAL A 25 -7.94 -8.40 9.28
CA VAL A 25 -6.91 -8.70 8.26
C VAL A 25 -5.97 -7.51 8.00
N SER A 26 -6.48 -6.27 7.97
CA SER A 26 -5.72 -5.08 7.62
C SER A 26 -4.77 -4.61 8.74
N THR A 27 -5.29 -4.44 9.96
CA THR A 27 -4.50 -3.98 11.10
C THR A 27 -3.46 -5.04 11.50
N ASN A 28 -3.82 -6.32 11.40
CA ASN A 28 -2.89 -7.41 11.66
C ASN A 28 -1.75 -7.43 10.63
N TYR A 29 -2.04 -7.22 9.34
CA TYR A 29 -0.98 -7.16 8.32
C TYR A 29 0.05 -6.06 8.61
N TYR A 30 -0.42 -4.84 8.93
CA TYR A 30 0.49 -3.72 9.25
C TYR A 30 1.37 -4.06 10.45
N ASN A 31 0.79 -4.61 11.52
CA ASN A 31 1.53 -4.96 12.73
C ASN A 31 2.57 -6.05 12.49
N ILE A 32 2.23 -7.09 11.71
CA ILE A 32 3.16 -8.17 11.34
C ILE A 32 4.34 -7.64 10.53
N ASN A 33 4.10 -6.70 9.60
CA ASN A 33 5.12 -6.21 8.66
C ASN A 33 5.70 -4.85 9.06
N LYS A 34 5.40 -4.34 10.25
CA LYS A 34 5.67 -2.95 10.68
C LYS A 34 7.11 -2.52 10.41
N ASN A 35 8.08 -3.34 10.82
CA ASN A 35 9.49 -3.02 10.67
C ASN A 35 9.92 -2.94 9.20
N LYS A 36 9.49 -3.91 8.37
CA LYS A 36 9.79 -3.90 6.93
C LYS A 36 9.13 -2.73 6.21
N LEU A 37 7.88 -2.42 6.56
CA LEU A 37 7.16 -1.27 6.02
C LEU A 37 7.83 0.06 6.36
N LEU A 38 8.31 0.20 7.60
CA LEU A 38 9.06 1.37 8.03
C LEU A 38 10.39 1.50 7.28
N VAL A 39 11.12 0.40 7.09
CA VAL A 39 12.35 0.39 6.27
C VAL A 39 12.03 0.81 4.83
N ILE A 40 11.02 0.20 4.19
CA ILE A 40 10.61 0.54 2.81
C ILE A 40 10.27 2.03 2.69
N GLU A 41 9.45 2.55 3.61
CA GLU A 41 9.04 3.96 3.56
C GLU A 41 10.22 4.91 3.75
N GLN A 42 11.10 4.65 4.72
CA GLN A 42 12.24 5.51 5.00
C GLN A 42 13.26 5.48 3.86
N THR A 43 13.59 4.28 3.38
CA THR A 43 14.49 4.10 2.23
C THR A 43 13.91 4.79 0.99
N TYR A 44 12.63 4.60 0.69
CA TYR A 44 11.99 5.25 -0.44
C TYR A 44 12.01 6.77 -0.32
N LYS A 45 11.67 7.34 0.84
CA LYS A 45 11.73 8.79 1.08
C LYS A 45 13.12 9.36 0.91
N ALA A 46 14.15 8.65 1.39
CA ALA A 46 15.54 9.08 1.23
C ALA A 46 15.95 9.10 -0.25
N LEU A 47 15.63 8.03 -0.99
CA LEU A 47 15.95 7.92 -2.41
C LEU A 47 15.18 8.95 -3.26
N TYR A 48 13.88 9.11 -3.00
CA TYR A 48 13.02 10.05 -3.71
C TYR A 48 13.47 11.50 -3.55
N LYS A 49 14.00 11.88 -2.36
CA LYS A 49 14.59 13.21 -2.13
C LYS A 49 15.79 13.48 -3.03
N THR A 50 16.58 12.46 -3.37
CA THR A 50 17.73 12.60 -4.26
C THR A 50 17.30 12.64 -5.72
N LYS A 51 16.39 11.76 -6.13
CA LYS A 51 15.85 11.75 -7.47
C LYS A 51 14.47 11.06 -7.49
N PRO A 52 13.40 11.74 -7.93
CA PRO A 52 12.05 11.18 -7.96
C PRO A 52 11.91 9.93 -8.83
N PHE A 53 11.17 8.94 -8.35
CA PHE A 53 10.78 7.73 -9.09
C PHE A 53 9.57 7.05 -8.46
N SER A 54 8.91 6.18 -9.22
CA SER A 54 7.92 5.23 -8.70
C SER A 54 8.31 3.79 -9.09
N ALA A 55 7.81 2.80 -8.36
CA ALA A 55 8.07 1.40 -8.67
C ALA A 55 6.81 0.54 -8.42
N ALA A 56 6.45 -0.31 -9.38
CA ALA A 56 5.46 -1.38 -9.17
C ALA A 56 5.91 -2.72 -9.74
N PHE A 57 5.37 -3.80 -9.21
CA PHE A 57 5.42 -5.09 -9.86
C PHE A 57 4.25 -5.25 -10.83
N THR A 58 4.55 -5.67 -12.06
CA THR A 58 3.54 -5.83 -13.13
C THR A 58 3.00 -7.25 -13.20
N ASP A 59 3.72 -8.22 -12.63
CA ASP A 59 3.36 -9.63 -12.62
C ASP A 59 2.92 -10.12 -11.22
N ARG A 60 2.27 -11.29 -11.20
CA ARG A 60 1.76 -11.87 -9.94
C ARG A 60 2.86 -12.49 -9.08
N ALA A 61 3.96 -12.93 -9.69
CA ALA A 61 5.09 -13.54 -9.00
C ALA A 61 6.09 -12.50 -8.48
N LEU A 62 5.84 -11.21 -8.76
CA LEU A 62 6.65 -10.06 -8.36
C LEU A 62 8.08 -10.17 -8.92
N GLN A 63 8.22 -10.70 -10.14
CA GLN A 63 9.49 -10.89 -10.83
C GLN A 63 9.82 -9.76 -11.80
N ILE A 64 8.82 -9.00 -12.25
CA ILE A 64 8.98 -7.89 -13.19
C ILE A 64 8.61 -6.60 -12.48
N VAL A 65 9.56 -5.65 -12.43
CA VAL A 65 9.37 -4.32 -11.88
C VAL A 65 9.24 -3.30 -13.01
N SER A 66 8.15 -2.54 -12.98
CA SER A 66 7.96 -1.30 -13.72
C SER A 66 8.50 -0.15 -12.88
N ILE A 67 9.53 0.54 -13.36
CA ILE A 67 10.11 1.71 -12.72
C ILE A 67 9.84 2.94 -13.59
N GLU A 68 9.27 3.96 -12.97
CA GLU A 68 9.04 5.26 -13.58
C GLU A 68 10.14 6.21 -13.12
N LEU A 69 11.08 6.53 -14.02
CA LEU A 69 12.18 7.46 -13.78
C LEU A 69 11.74 8.87 -14.18
N ILE A 70 11.56 9.75 -13.20
CA ILE A 70 11.06 11.11 -13.40
C ILE A 70 12.24 12.05 -13.55
N THR A 71 12.36 12.66 -14.72
CA THR A 71 13.34 13.72 -15.03
C THR A 71 12.64 15.07 -15.18
N ASP A 72 13.40 16.13 -15.42
CA ASP A 72 12.84 17.49 -15.54
C ASP A 72 11.91 17.64 -16.76
N SER A 73 12.09 16.81 -17.80
CA SER A 73 11.35 16.93 -19.07
C SER A 73 10.47 15.73 -19.38
N LEU A 74 10.84 14.53 -18.93
CA LEU A 74 10.18 13.28 -19.32
C LEU A 74 10.13 12.27 -18.17
N THR A 75 9.09 11.44 -18.18
CA THR A 75 9.03 10.23 -17.36
C THR A 75 9.35 9.02 -18.25
N TYR A 76 10.43 8.32 -17.94
CA TYR A 76 10.77 7.07 -18.62
C TYR A 76 10.20 5.89 -17.85
N ILE A 77 9.54 4.96 -18.53
CA ILE A 77 8.94 3.77 -17.92
C ILE A 77 9.68 2.54 -18.45
N TYR A 78 10.27 1.77 -17.54
CA TYR A 78 10.97 0.53 -17.86
C TYR A 78 10.36 -0.65 -17.14
N GLU A 79 10.12 -1.74 -17.85
CA GLU A 79 9.73 -3.03 -17.29
C GLU A 79 10.88 -4.03 -17.39
N ILE A 80 11.41 -4.44 -16.24
CA ILE A 80 12.64 -5.20 -16.14
C ILE A 80 12.47 -6.31 -15.10
N GLY A 81 13.02 -7.50 -15.36
CA GLY A 81 13.10 -8.55 -14.34
C GLY A 81 13.97 -8.12 -13.16
N VAL A 82 13.50 -8.36 -11.94
CA VAL A 82 14.14 -7.89 -10.70
C VAL A 82 15.59 -8.37 -10.58
N ASP A 83 15.86 -9.61 -10.99
CA ASP A 83 17.17 -10.23 -10.89
C ASP A 83 18.00 -10.08 -12.19
N GLU A 84 17.53 -9.28 -13.16
CA GLU A 84 18.26 -9.01 -14.39
C GLU A 84 19.31 -7.89 -14.20
N PRO A 85 20.55 -8.06 -14.71
CA PRO A 85 21.60 -7.04 -14.58
C PRO A 85 21.20 -5.65 -15.11
N ARG A 86 20.41 -5.63 -16.20
CA ARG A 86 19.95 -4.39 -16.84
C ARG A 86 19.15 -3.47 -15.91
N LEU A 87 18.59 -3.97 -14.81
CA LEU A 87 17.93 -3.13 -13.81
C LEU A 87 18.92 -2.15 -13.17
N LEU A 88 20.06 -2.66 -12.71
CA LEU A 88 21.11 -1.85 -12.09
C LEU A 88 21.74 -0.93 -13.13
N ASP A 89 21.99 -1.42 -14.35
CA ASP A 89 22.57 -0.63 -15.43
C ASP A 89 21.66 0.53 -15.84
N THR A 90 20.34 0.29 -15.92
CA THR A 90 19.35 1.33 -16.25
C THR A 90 19.33 2.41 -15.17
N LEU A 91 19.25 2.01 -13.88
CA LEU A 91 19.27 2.97 -12.78
C LEU A 91 20.56 3.79 -12.76
N ALA A 92 21.72 3.14 -12.96
CA ALA A 92 23.01 3.81 -13.00
C ALA A 92 23.14 4.76 -14.19
N LYS A 93 22.68 4.37 -15.39
CA LYS A 93 22.66 5.19 -16.60
C LYS A 93 21.93 6.51 -16.38
N TYR A 94 20.82 6.49 -15.64
CA TYR A 94 20.05 7.69 -15.32
C TYR A 94 20.52 8.38 -14.03
N GLY A 95 21.65 8.00 -13.45
CA GLY A 95 22.21 8.63 -12.25
C GLY A 95 21.41 8.38 -10.97
N TYR A 96 20.60 7.32 -10.93
CA TYR A 96 19.92 6.89 -9.71
C TYR A 96 20.84 6.02 -8.85
N GLN A 97 20.56 5.97 -7.55
CA GLN A 97 21.27 5.10 -6.61
C GLN A 97 20.86 3.62 -6.81
N ALA A 98 21.48 2.97 -7.81
CA ALA A 98 21.07 1.66 -8.31
C ALA A 98 20.99 0.58 -7.22
N LYS A 99 22.05 0.37 -6.44
CA LYS A 99 22.07 -0.64 -5.35
C LYS A 99 21.00 -0.37 -4.28
N PRO A 100 20.88 0.85 -3.70
CA PRO A 100 19.80 1.15 -2.77
C PRO A 100 18.38 0.94 -3.32
N ILE A 101 18.12 1.35 -4.57
CA ILE A 101 16.80 1.14 -5.20
C ILE A 101 16.54 -0.36 -5.42
N TYR A 102 17.54 -1.12 -5.85
CA TYR A 102 17.43 -2.58 -5.94
C TYR A 102 17.07 -3.21 -4.59
N TYR A 103 17.74 -2.81 -3.50
CA TYR A 103 17.40 -3.30 -2.15
C TYR A 103 15.99 -2.90 -1.72
N LEU A 104 15.53 -1.69 -2.07
CA LEU A 104 14.15 -1.28 -1.85
C LEU A 104 13.17 -2.22 -2.58
N ILE A 105 13.43 -2.52 -3.86
CA ILE A 105 12.61 -3.43 -4.67
C ILE A 105 12.57 -4.83 -4.06
N LYS A 106 13.72 -5.38 -3.61
CA LYS A 106 13.75 -6.69 -2.91
C LYS A 106 12.97 -6.66 -1.59
N ASN A 107 13.04 -5.56 -0.83
CA ASN A 107 12.24 -5.40 0.38
C ASN A 107 10.74 -5.36 0.07
N MET A 108 10.33 -4.61 -0.96
CA MET A 108 8.95 -4.59 -1.45
C MET A 108 8.47 -6.00 -1.86
N GLN A 109 9.28 -6.73 -2.62
CA GLN A 109 9.03 -8.11 -3.05
C GLN A 109 8.77 -9.02 -1.84
N SER A 110 9.58 -8.90 -0.78
CA SER A 110 9.51 -9.76 0.41
C SER A 110 8.19 -9.67 1.19
N ILE A 111 7.47 -8.55 1.08
CA ILE A 111 6.18 -8.33 1.75
C ILE A 111 5.00 -8.26 0.78
N SER A 112 5.22 -8.51 -0.51
CA SER A 112 4.18 -8.36 -1.54
C SER A 112 3.65 -6.93 -1.66
N CYS A 113 4.52 -5.95 -1.44
CA CYS A 113 4.27 -4.58 -1.82
C CYS A 113 4.27 -4.51 -3.35
N ALA A 114 3.10 -4.27 -3.93
CA ALA A 114 2.88 -4.24 -5.36
C ALA A 114 3.26 -2.89 -5.98
N TRP A 115 3.19 -1.79 -5.22
CA TRP A 115 3.53 -0.46 -5.74
C TRP A 115 3.87 0.52 -4.62
N ILE A 116 4.78 1.44 -4.93
CA ILE A 116 5.11 2.59 -4.10
C ILE A 116 5.21 3.85 -4.96
N ASN A 117 4.65 4.95 -4.46
CA ASN A 117 4.82 6.27 -5.08
C ASN A 117 4.74 7.40 -4.03
N ASN A 118 5.26 8.56 -4.37
CA ASN A 118 5.14 9.79 -3.61
C ASN A 118 4.17 10.75 -4.30
N PHE A 119 3.27 11.33 -3.52
CA PHE A 119 2.31 12.33 -3.96
C PHE A 119 2.52 13.63 -3.20
N ASP A 120 2.35 14.73 -3.94
CA ASP A 120 2.23 16.05 -3.35
C ASP A 120 0.77 16.32 -3.00
N TYR A 121 0.54 16.88 -1.82
CA TYR A 121 -0.75 17.37 -1.38
C TYR A 121 -0.59 18.73 -0.70
N TYR A 122 -1.65 19.53 -0.67
CA TYR A 122 -1.61 20.88 -0.10
C TYR A 122 -2.50 20.99 1.12
N VAL A 123 -1.94 21.55 2.21
CA VAL A 123 -2.70 21.92 3.41
C VAL A 123 -2.33 23.34 3.78
N ASN A 124 -3.33 24.22 3.83
CA ASN A 124 -3.15 25.65 4.09
C ASN A 124 -2.05 26.25 3.21
N ASP A 125 -2.10 25.94 1.92
CA ASP A 125 -1.21 26.46 0.87
C ASP A 125 0.28 26.10 1.04
N HIS A 126 0.57 25.18 1.98
CA HIS A 126 1.85 24.52 2.07
C HIS A 126 1.81 23.18 1.37
N GLN A 127 2.74 22.98 0.44
CA GLN A 127 2.99 21.66 -0.16
C GLN A 127 3.49 20.70 0.92
N ARG A 128 2.95 19.49 0.87
CA ARG A 128 3.24 18.37 1.77
C ARG A 128 3.40 17.11 0.95
N ARG A 129 4.05 16.10 1.54
CA ARG A 129 4.33 14.84 0.86
C ARG A 129 3.68 13.66 1.55
N LEU A 130 3.14 12.77 0.72
CA LEU A 130 2.50 11.54 1.11
C LEU A 130 3.13 10.39 0.33
N VAL A 131 3.56 9.33 1.02
CA VAL A 131 3.95 8.08 0.35
C VAL A 131 2.77 7.12 0.37
N LEU A 132 2.39 6.61 -0.79
CA LEU A 132 1.43 5.51 -0.91
C LEU A 132 2.18 4.21 -1.13
N ILE A 133 1.81 3.18 -0.36
CA ILE A 133 2.32 1.81 -0.50
C ILE A 133 1.11 0.90 -0.69
N SER A 134 1.02 0.27 -1.86
CA SER A 134 -0.04 -0.68 -2.17
C SER A 134 0.47 -2.10 -2.01
N ILE A 135 -0.22 -2.88 -1.19
CA ILE A 135 0.16 -4.23 -0.83
C ILE A 135 -0.86 -5.18 -1.38
N LYS A 136 -0.40 -6.27 -1.97
CA LYS A 136 -1.24 -7.38 -2.39
C LYS A 136 -1.19 -8.47 -1.32
N PRO A 137 -2.22 -8.63 -0.47
CA PRO A 137 -2.22 -9.66 0.55
C PRO A 137 -2.14 -11.05 -0.10
N LYS A 138 -1.25 -11.91 0.43
CA LYS A 138 -1.14 -13.31 0.00
C LYS A 138 -2.29 -14.19 0.53
N LEU A 139 -3.01 -13.75 1.56
CA LEU A 139 -4.03 -14.52 2.27
C LEU A 139 -5.47 -14.13 1.87
N ILE A 140 -6.24 -15.17 1.58
CA ILE A 140 -7.69 -15.25 1.32
C ILE A 140 -8.12 -14.67 -0.03
N ARG A 141 -8.11 -15.53 -1.05
CA ARG A 141 -8.92 -15.37 -2.26
C ARG A 141 -10.18 -16.21 -2.10
N TYR A 142 -11.34 -15.56 -2.07
CA TYR A 142 -12.57 -16.23 -2.50
C TYR A 142 -12.47 -16.40 -4.01
N LEU A 143 -12.87 -17.57 -4.54
CA LEU A 143 -12.65 -17.99 -5.93
C LEU A 143 -13.13 -16.97 -6.99
N LEU A 144 -14.06 -16.09 -6.63
CA LEU A 144 -14.73 -15.12 -7.50
C LEU A 144 -14.55 -13.64 -7.09
N SER A 145 -13.77 -13.35 -6.03
CA SER A 145 -13.61 -11.97 -5.57
C SER A 145 -12.45 -11.25 -6.30
N PRO A 146 -12.62 -9.98 -6.72
CA PRO A 146 -11.53 -9.21 -7.29
C PRO A 146 -10.39 -9.06 -6.28
N PRO A 147 -9.12 -9.02 -6.74
CA PRO A 147 -7.99 -8.85 -5.84
C PRO A 147 -8.13 -7.52 -5.10
N LYS A 148 -8.11 -7.57 -3.77
CA LYS A 148 -8.13 -6.37 -2.94
C LYS A 148 -6.71 -6.02 -2.53
N TYR A 149 -6.34 -4.77 -2.75
CA TYR A 149 -5.09 -4.17 -2.32
C TYR A 149 -5.29 -3.47 -0.98
N TYR A 150 -4.33 -3.69 -0.09
CA TYR A 150 -4.22 -2.95 1.15
C TYR A 150 -3.30 -1.76 0.91
N ILE A 151 -3.86 -0.56 0.87
CA ILE A 151 -3.12 0.66 0.53
C ILE A 151 -2.85 1.44 1.81
N LEU A 152 -1.57 1.66 2.09
CA LEU A 152 -1.10 2.47 3.21
C LEU A 152 -0.73 3.87 2.72
N ALA A 153 -1.15 4.87 3.48
CA ALA A 153 -0.83 6.27 3.27
C ALA A 153 0.04 6.78 4.42
N TYR A 154 1.27 7.18 4.11
CA TYR A 154 2.29 7.68 5.04
C TYR A 154 2.47 9.18 4.93
N PHE A 155 1.90 9.92 5.87
CA PHE A 155 2.00 11.36 5.94
C PHE A 155 3.29 11.83 6.61
N ASP A 156 3.83 12.94 6.13
CA ASP A 156 4.91 13.68 6.76
C ASP A 156 4.51 14.27 8.12
N ARG A 157 3.21 14.53 8.36
CA ARG A 157 2.67 15.09 9.61
C ARG A 157 1.42 14.37 10.08
N ALA A 158 1.10 14.57 11.37
CA ALA A 158 -0.15 14.09 11.96
C ALA A 158 -1.36 14.63 11.17
N GLN A 159 -2.36 13.77 10.97
CA GLN A 159 -3.60 14.08 10.28
C GLN A 159 -4.78 14.04 11.26
N SER A 160 -5.84 14.76 10.92
CA SER A 160 -7.09 14.74 11.66
C SER A 160 -7.93 13.53 11.25
N PHE A 161 -8.57 12.90 12.22
CA PHE A 161 -9.49 11.79 12.02
C PHE A 161 -10.77 12.04 12.82
N ASP A 162 -11.91 11.55 12.32
CA ASP A 162 -13.14 11.58 13.10
C ASP A 162 -13.18 10.49 14.18
N GLU A 163 -14.25 10.45 14.96
CA GLU A 163 -14.47 9.45 16.02
C GLU A 163 -14.47 8.00 15.50
N LYS A 164 -14.75 7.81 14.20
CA LYS A 164 -14.73 6.49 13.54
C LYS A 164 -13.35 6.18 12.94
N GLY A 165 -12.35 7.04 13.16
CA GLY A 165 -11.00 6.92 12.65
C GLY A 165 -10.88 7.20 11.15
N ARG A 166 -11.84 7.88 10.52
CA ARG A 166 -11.80 8.21 9.09
C ARG A 166 -11.02 9.51 8.86
N LEU A 167 -10.19 9.53 7.82
CA LEU A 167 -9.34 10.67 7.50
C LEU A 167 -10.18 11.92 7.16
N LEU A 168 -9.83 13.05 7.78
CA LEU A 168 -10.51 14.33 7.59
C LEU A 168 -9.71 15.28 6.71
N ASP A 169 -10.41 16.24 6.12
CA ASP A 169 -9.78 17.31 5.37
C ASP A 169 -9.30 18.41 6.32
N GLY A 170 -7.99 18.68 6.36
CA GLY A 170 -7.37 19.61 7.31
C GLY A 170 -7.92 21.05 7.27
N LYS A 171 -8.57 21.47 6.17
CA LYS A 171 -9.27 22.77 6.08
C LYS A 171 -10.68 22.74 6.71
N LYS A 172 -11.33 21.56 6.77
CA LYS A 172 -12.69 21.36 7.28
C LYS A 172 -12.77 20.03 8.03
N VAL A 173 -12.65 20.09 9.36
CA VAL A 173 -12.66 18.92 10.26
C VAL A 173 -13.98 18.11 10.18
N THR A 174 -15.00 18.60 9.49
CA THR A 174 -16.26 17.89 9.26
C THR A 174 -16.30 17.10 7.95
N ARG A 175 -15.40 17.35 7.00
CA ARG A 175 -15.40 16.69 5.69
C ARG A 175 -14.40 15.54 5.65
N LEU A 176 -14.84 14.40 5.13
CA LEU A 176 -13.95 13.27 4.85
C LEU A 176 -12.99 13.61 3.71
N ARG A 177 -11.70 13.38 3.93
CA ARG A 177 -10.69 13.43 2.88
C ARG A 177 -10.66 12.09 2.16
N GLN A 178 -10.71 12.16 0.84
CA GLN A 178 -10.49 11.01 -0.04
C GLN A 178 -9.18 11.16 -0.77
N LEU A 179 -8.45 10.06 -0.92
CA LEU A 179 -7.28 9.97 -1.81
C LEU A 179 -7.63 8.95 -2.89
N ASN A 180 -7.50 9.34 -4.16
CA ASN A 180 -7.92 8.51 -5.30
C ASN A 180 -9.38 7.98 -5.17
N GLY A 181 -10.29 8.81 -4.65
CA GLY A 181 -11.70 8.44 -4.41
C GLY A 181 -11.94 7.49 -3.24
N GLN A 182 -10.90 7.12 -2.48
CA GLN A 182 -10.99 6.18 -1.37
C GLN A 182 -10.98 6.90 -0.01
N THR A 183 -11.78 6.42 0.93
CA THR A 183 -11.75 6.89 2.33
C THR A 183 -10.75 6.06 3.14
N TYR A 184 -9.87 6.73 3.86
CA TYR A 184 -8.83 6.07 4.65
C TYR A 184 -9.18 5.99 6.14
N ARG A 185 -8.70 4.95 6.80
CA ARG A 185 -8.90 4.68 8.23
C ARG A 185 -7.58 4.70 8.99
N LYS A 186 -7.60 5.27 10.19
CA LYS A 186 -6.45 5.48 11.07
C LYS A 186 -5.75 4.16 11.43
N ILE A 187 -4.41 4.16 11.36
CA ILE A 187 -3.53 3.22 12.07
C ILE A 187 -2.82 3.99 13.19
N THR A 188 -2.20 5.11 12.83
CA THR A 188 -1.57 6.08 13.72
C THR A 188 -1.96 7.48 13.29
N ASP A 189 -1.49 8.52 13.97
CA ASP A 189 -1.76 9.90 13.55
C ASP A 189 -1.15 10.24 12.18
N ARG A 190 -0.15 9.47 11.71
CA ARG A 190 0.56 9.72 10.45
C ARG A 190 0.33 8.66 9.39
N ILE A 191 -0.31 7.55 9.75
CA ILE A 191 -0.47 6.39 8.89
C ILE A 191 -1.94 6.00 8.89
N CYS A 192 -2.51 5.87 7.70
CA CYS A 192 -3.85 5.35 7.52
C CYS A 192 -3.89 4.36 6.36
N PHE A 193 -5.00 3.63 6.25
CA PHE A 193 -5.16 2.61 5.23
C PHE A 193 -6.51 2.66 4.53
N THR A 194 -6.56 2.09 3.34
CA THR A 194 -7.80 1.70 2.67
C THR A 194 -7.67 0.32 2.03
N ILE A 195 -8.79 -0.23 1.59
CA ILE A 195 -8.84 -1.46 0.80
C ILE A 195 -9.48 -1.10 -0.55
N ALA A 196 -8.77 -1.34 -1.64
CA ALA A 196 -9.21 -0.98 -2.99
C ALA A 196 -9.00 -2.14 -3.98
N GLU A 197 -9.72 -2.15 -5.10
CA GLU A 197 -9.56 -3.17 -6.15
C GLU A 197 -8.37 -2.88 -7.07
N LYS A 198 -8.02 -1.59 -7.20
CA LYS A 198 -6.86 -1.12 -7.96
C LYS A 198 -5.74 -0.76 -7.01
N TYR A 199 -4.50 -0.96 -7.47
CA TYR A 199 -3.30 -0.71 -6.68
C TYR A 199 -2.66 0.65 -6.95
N ARG A 200 -3.00 1.28 -8.07
CA ARG A 200 -2.62 2.64 -8.52
C ARG A 200 -3.90 3.46 -8.66
#